data_AF-A0A7V1LQW1-F1
#
_entry.id   AF-A0A7V1LQW1-F1
#
_cell.length_a   1.000
_cell.length_b   1.000
_cell.length_c   1.000
_cell.angle_alpha   90.00
_cell.angle_beta   90.00
_cell.angle_gamma   90.00
#
_symmetry.space_group_name_H-M   'P 1'
#
loop_
_entity.id
_entity.type
_entity.pdbx_description
1 polymer ?
#
loop_
_entity_poly.entity_id
_entity_poly.type
_entity_poly.pdbx_seq_one_letter_code
_entity_poly.pdbx_strand_id
1 'polypeptide(L)'
;MNTQEILQFCFEKGILIDKEVLNLFEDTNDVGSAKLILETIKQHTQKKIITKNVFSENKEKVMQFFSTLPTENQKNLEKLKIKLGLSIEISRQEVENLVNEGEQKNNEDDLSKVKIISQVPSLGKKIVI
;
A
#
# COMPACT_ATOMS: atom_id res chain seq x y z
N MET A 1 -14.26 -3.17 -1.45
CA MET A 1 -14.56 -1.89 -2.12
C MET A 1 -14.94 -2.12 -3.57
N ASN A 2 -15.61 -1.18 -4.25
CA ASN A 2 -16.00 -1.38 -5.65
C ASN A 2 -14.84 -1.03 -6.60
N THR A 3 -13.81 -1.87 -6.64
CA THR A 3 -12.60 -1.72 -7.47
C THR A 3 -12.92 -1.46 -8.94
N GLN A 4 -14.07 -1.95 -9.40
CA GLN A 4 -14.59 -1.70 -10.74
C GLN A 4 -14.85 -0.22 -11.03
N GLU A 5 -15.26 0.59 -10.04
CA GLU A 5 -15.48 2.02 -10.25
C GLU A 5 -14.18 2.79 -10.45
N ILE A 6 -13.11 2.40 -9.77
CA ILE A 6 -11.78 2.99 -9.94
C ILE A 6 -11.23 2.60 -11.31
N LEU A 7 -11.38 1.34 -11.70
CA LEU A 7 -10.97 0.85 -13.02
C LEU A 7 -11.75 1.53 -14.16
N GLN A 8 -13.07 1.68 -14.00
CA GLN A 8 -13.90 2.36 -14.99
C GLN A 8 -13.50 3.84 -15.10
N PHE A 9 -13.26 4.52 -13.98
CA PHE A 9 -12.72 5.87 -13.98
C PHE A 9 -11.36 5.97 -14.68
N CYS A 10 -10.47 5.01 -14.42
CA CYS A 10 -9.17 4.94 -15.11
C CYS A 10 -9.36 4.79 -16.61
N PHE A 11 -10.28 3.93 -17.05
CA PHE A 11 -10.59 3.72 -18.46
C PHE A 11 -11.13 4.99 -19.13
N GLU A 12 -12.12 5.65 -18.53
CA GLU A 12 -12.71 6.90 -19.03
C GLU A 12 -11.68 8.03 -19.12
N LYS A 13 -10.75 8.08 -18.16
CA LYS A 13 -9.68 9.09 -18.13
C LYS A 13 -8.45 8.66 -18.94
N GLY A 14 -8.39 7.47 -19.55
CA GLY A 14 -7.22 6.99 -20.28
C GLY A 14 -5.98 6.83 -19.40
N ILE A 15 -6.18 6.38 -18.16
CA ILE A 15 -5.16 6.05 -17.17
C ILE A 15 -4.99 4.54 -17.13
N LEU A 16 -3.73 4.07 -17.17
CA LEU A 16 -3.36 2.71 -16.85
C LEU A 16 -2.79 2.67 -15.43
N ILE A 17 -3.44 1.96 -14.53
CA ILE A 17 -3.02 1.84 -13.14
C ILE A 17 -2.33 0.51 -12.90
N ASP A 18 -1.23 0.53 -12.16
CA ASP A 18 -0.55 -0.68 -11.72
C ASP A 18 -1.40 -1.44 -10.70
N LYS A 19 -1.33 -2.77 -10.71
CA LYS A 19 -2.11 -3.64 -9.82
C LYS A 19 -1.80 -3.35 -8.35
N GLU A 20 -0.55 -3.08 -8.03
CA GLU A 20 -0.17 -2.72 -6.67
C GLU A 20 -0.85 -1.44 -6.20
N VAL A 21 -0.87 -0.41 -7.05
CA VAL A 21 -1.51 0.88 -6.75
C VAL A 21 -3.02 0.70 -6.65
N LEU A 22 -3.62 -0.12 -7.51
CA LEU A 22 -5.04 -0.44 -7.44
C LEU A 22 -5.42 -1.10 -6.11
N ASN A 23 -4.64 -2.08 -5.67
CA ASN A 23 -4.84 -2.75 -4.38
C ASN A 23 -4.72 -1.76 -3.21
N LEU A 24 -3.83 -0.76 -3.30
CA LEU A 24 -3.72 0.28 -2.27
C LEU A 24 -4.99 1.11 -2.12
N PHE A 25 -5.68 1.39 -3.22
CA PHE A 25 -6.95 2.11 -3.19
C PHE A 25 -8.13 1.22 -2.81
N GLU A 26 -8.04 -0.10 -3.01
CA GLU A 26 -9.05 -1.05 -2.52
C GLU A 26 -9.14 -1.04 -0.99
N ASP A 27 -8.00 -0.85 -0.31
CA ASP A 27 -7.93 -0.80 1.15
C ASP A 27 -8.42 0.53 1.76
N THR A 28 -8.68 1.55 0.93
CA THR A 28 -9.18 2.84 1.39
C THR A 28 -10.70 2.92 1.24
N ASN A 29 -11.45 3.23 2.30
CA ASN A 29 -12.92 3.31 2.23
C ASN A 29 -13.48 4.54 1.47
N ASP A 30 -12.67 5.24 0.67
CA ASP A 30 -13.05 6.48 -0.04
C ASP A 30 -12.65 6.47 -1.54
N VAL A 31 -13.61 6.10 -2.40
CA VAL A 31 -13.44 6.09 -3.87
C VAL A 31 -13.27 7.50 -4.43
N GLY A 32 -13.92 8.50 -3.82
CA GLY A 32 -13.88 9.89 -4.26
C GLY A 32 -12.48 10.46 -4.17
N SER A 33 -11.82 10.24 -3.03
CA SER A 33 -10.41 10.62 -2.85
C SER A 33 -9.50 9.87 -3.82
N ALA A 34 -9.68 8.57 -4.02
CA ALA A 34 -8.87 7.79 -4.97
C ALA A 34 -8.95 8.35 -6.40
N LYS A 35 -10.17 8.63 -6.90
CA LYS A 35 -10.39 9.23 -8.23
C LYS A 35 -9.72 10.59 -8.35
N LEU A 36 -9.84 11.43 -7.32
CA LEU A 36 -9.28 12.79 -7.32
C LEU A 36 -7.74 12.79 -7.27
N ILE A 37 -7.13 11.86 -6.53
CA ILE A 37 -5.67 11.67 -6.50
C ILE A 37 -5.17 11.25 -7.88
N LEU A 38 -5.82 10.27 -8.50
CA LEU A 38 -5.44 9.77 -9.83
C LEU A 38 -5.54 10.86 -10.89
N GLU A 39 -6.59 11.67 -10.85
CA GLU A 39 -6.76 12.81 -11.75
C GLU A 39 -5.68 13.88 -11.53
N THR A 40 -5.42 14.24 -10.28
CA THR A 40 -4.41 15.24 -9.91
C THR A 40 -3.02 14.81 -10.37
N ILE A 41 -2.65 13.54 -10.16
CA ILE A 41 -1.35 13.01 -10.58
C ILE A 41 -1.26 12.94 -12.09
N LYS A 42 -2.32 12.51 -12.78
CA LYS A 42 -2.35 12.51 -14.25
C LYS A 42 -2.17 13.93 -14.80
N GLN A 43 -2.88 14.92 -14.26
CA GLN A 43 -2.76 16.32 -14.68
C GLN A 43 -1.36 16.87 -14.42
N HIS A 44 -0.77 16.52 -13.28
CA HIS A 44 0.56 17.00 -12.90
C HIS A 44 1.69 16.37 -13.71
N THR A 45 1.67 15.04 -13.82
CA THR A 45 2.77 14.27 -14.42
C THR A 45 2.63 14.12 -15.93
N GLN A 46 1.42 14.35 -16.45
CA GLN A 46 1.00 14.03 -17.81
C GLN A 46 1.25 12.56 -18.22
N LYS A 47 1.59 11.69 -17.25
CA LYS A 47 1.80 10.27 -17.47
C LYS A 47 0.44 9.57 -17.50
N LYS A 48 0.24 8.74 -18.52
CA LYS A 48 -0.94 7.86 -18.63
C LYS A 48 -0.80 6.63 -17.75
N ILE A 49 0.43 6.20 -17.45
CA ILE A 49 0.73 5.02 -16.64
C ILE A 49 1.04 5.49 -15.22
N ILE A 50 0.27 5.01 -14.26
CA ILE A 50 0.38 5.35 -12.84
C ILE A 50 0.88 4.10 -12.09
N THR A 51 2.16 4.13 -11.71
CA THR A 51 2.81 3.13 -10.84
C THR A 51 3.16 3.77 -9.50
N LYS A 52 3.56 2.98 -8.49
CA LYS A 52 4.04 3.51 -7.21
C LYS A 52 5.16 4.56 -7.38
N ASN A 53 6.05 4.37 -8.35
CA ASN A 53 7.13 5.32 -8.64
C ASN A 53 6.61 6.72 -9.00
N VAL A 54 5.47 6.81 -9.68
CA VAL A 54 4.90 8.10 -10.06
C VAL A 54 4.53 8.92 -8.81
N PHE A 55 4.07 8.26 -7.75
CA PHE A 55 3.79 8.92 -6.48
C PHE A 55 5.07 9.35 -5.77
N SER A 56 6.10 8.48 -5.72
CA SER A 56 7.36 8.81 -5.05
C SER A 56 8.11 9.95 -5.74
N GLU A 57 8.12 9.97 -7.08
CA GLU A 57 8.72 11.05 -7.88
C GLU A 57 8.01 12.39 -7.67
N ASN A 58 6.72 12.38 -7.34
CA ASN A 58 5.87 13.57 -7.23
C ASN A 58 5.37 13.81 -5.80
N LYS A 59 6.13 13.33 -4.81
CA LYS A 59 5.74 13.29 -3.41
C LYS A 59 5.27 14.64 -2.88
N GLU A 60 5.97 15.73 -3.16
CA GLU A 60 5.61 17.06 -2.66
C GLU A 60 4.21 17.50 -3.09
N LYS A 61 3.88 17.35 -4.38
CA LYS A 61 2.56 17.75 -4.89
C LYS A 61 1.45 16.84 -4.41
N VAL A 62 1.72 15.54 -4.32
CA VAL A 62 0.76 14.58 -3.78
C VAL A 62 0.50 14.86 -2.29
N MET A 63 1.54 15.20 -1.52
CA MET A 63 1.42 15.61 -0.11
C MET A 63 0.65 16.92 0.05
N GLN A 64 0.95 17.93 -0.77
CA GLN A 64 0.22 19.20 -0.77
C GLN A 64 -1.26 19.00 -1.04
N PHE A 65 -1.60 18.17 -2.03
CA PHE A 65 -2.96 17.80 -2.34
C PHE A 65 -3.66 17.11 -1.15
N PHE A 66 -2.96 16.18 -0.49
CA PHE A 66 -3.48 15.54 0.71
C PHE A 66 -3.71 16.49 1.89
N SER A 67 -2.93 17.58 1.99
CA SER A 67 -3.12 18.62 3.00
C SER A 67 -4.30 19.55 2.69
N THR A 68 -4.71 19.64 1.42
CA THR A 68 -5.88 20.47 1.00
C THR A 68 -7.22 19.75 1.11
N LEU A 69 -7.23 18.45 1.40
CA LEU A 69 -8.46 17.67 1.52
C LEU A 69 -9.15 17.85 2.90
N PRO A 70 -10.49 17.72 2.97
CA PRO A 70 -11.25 17.89 4.21
C PRO A 70 -10.83 16.92 5.32
N THR A 71 -10.93 17.38 6.58
CA THR A 71 -10.46 16.67 7.79
C THR A 71 -11.10 15.29 7.99
N GLU A 72 -12.34 15.08 7.52
CA GLU A 72 -13.06 13.81 7.62
C GLU A 72 -12.37 12.68 6.84
N ASN A 73 -11.66 13.02 5.76
CA ASN A 73 -10.96 12.05 4.92
C ASN A 73 -9.50 11.80 5.36
N GLN A 74 -8.96 12.61 6.29
CA GLN A 74 -7.52 12.59 6.62
C GLN A 74 -7.03 11.25 7.19
N LYS A 75 -7.80 10.57 8.04
CA LYS A 75 -7.38 9.27 8.62
C LYS A 75 -7.23 8.16 7.58
N ASN A 76 -8.18 8.05 6.64
CA ASN A 76 -8.10 7.07 5.56
C ASN A 76 -6.96 7.41 4.59
N LEU A 77 -6.68 8.71 4.42
CA LEU A 77 -5.57 9.21 3.64
C LEU A 77 -4.20 8.98 4.29
N GLU A 78 -4.09 9.03 5.61
CA GLU A 78 -2.83 8.76 6.33
C GLU A 78 -2.35 7.33 6.06
N LYS A 79 -3.24 6.36 6.15
CA LYS A 79 -2.97 4.97 5.77
C LYS A 79 -2.49 4.87 4.31
N LEU A 80 -3.13 5.60 3.40
CA LEU A 80 -2.74 5.64 1.99
C LEU A 80 -1.36 6.28 1.79
N LYS A 81 -1.05 7.39 2.48
CA LYS A 81 0.27 8.05 2.43
C LYS A 81 1.38 7.11 2.86
N ILE A 82 1.16 6.35 3.93
CA ILE A 82 2.13 5.37 4.45
C ILE A 82 2.31 4.24 3.44
N LYS A 83 1.21 3.65 2.94
CA LYS A 83 1.26 2.53 1.98
C LYS A 83 1.84 2.92 0.62
N LEU A 84 1.67 4.16 0.18
CA LEU A 84 2.32 4.72 -1.01
C LEU A 84 3.80 5.06 -0.79
N GLY A 85 4.33 4.91 0.43
CA GLY A 85 5.72 5.25 0.78
C GLY A 85 5.98 6.77 0.80
N LEU A 86 4.93 7.58 0.92
CA LEU A 86 5.02 9.04 0.91
C LEU A 86 5.32 9.60 2.30
N SER A 87 4.87 8.94 3.37
CA SER A 87 5.20 9.30 4.75
C SER A 87 5.91 8.15 5.47
N ILE A 88 6.91 8.49 6.30
CA ILE A 88 7.68 7.54 7.14
C ILE A 88 7.28 7.70 8.62
N GLU A 89 6.65 8.82 9.00
CA GLU A 89 6.10 8.99 10.35
C GLU A 89 4.81 8.19 10.47
N ILE A 90 4.89 7.13 11.25
CA ILE A 90 3.77 6.28 11.63
C ILE A 90 3.57 6.48 13.13
N SER A 91 2.36 6.91 13.52
CA SER A 91 2.00 7.01 14.94
C SER A 91 2.02 5.59 15.55
N ARG A 92 2.50 5.37 16.78
CA ARG A 92 2.48 4.02 17.41
C ARG A 92 1.10 3.35 17.36
N GLN A 93 0.02 4.13 17.43
CA GLN A 93 -1.37 3.65 17.30
C GLN A 93 -1.74 3.14 15.89
N GLU A 94 -1.12 3.64 14.83
CA GLU A 94 -1.40 3.17 13.47
C GLU A 94 -0.69 1.85 13.15
N VAL A 95 0.47 1.60 13.79
CA VAL A 95 1.18 0.31 13.69
C VAL A 95 0.30 -0.83 14.24
N GLU A 96 -0.33 -0.63 15.40
CA GLU A 96 -1.22 -1.64 15.98
C GLU A 96 -2.43 -1.94 15.08
N ASN A 97 -3.01 -0.93 14.43
CA ASN A 97 -4.13 -1.13 13.50
C ASN A 97 -3.70 -1.84 12.19
N LEU A 98 -2.48 -1.61 11.69
CA LEU A 98 -1.95 -2.30 10.51
C LEU A 98 -1.62 -3.77 10.77
N VAL A 99 -1.15 -4.10 11.99
CA VAL A 99 -0.83 -5.48 12.37
C VAL A 99 -2.12 -6.30 12.58
N ASN A 100 -3.17 -5.71 13.16
CA ASN A 100 -4.43 -6.40 13.43
C ASN A 100 -5.28 -6.71 12.17
N GLU A 101 -5.12 -5.95 11.07
CA GLU A 101 -5.82 -6.24 9.81
C GLU A 101 -5.13 -7.34 8.97
N GLY A 102 -3.90 -7.74 9.32
CA GLY A 102 -3.12 -8.77 8.61
C GLY A 102 -3.45 -10.21 9.00
N GLU A 103 -4.23 -10.45 10.05
CA GLU A 103 -4.42 -11.80 10.63
C GLU A 103 -5.65 -12.57 10.12
N GLN A 104 -6.35 -12.09 9.09
CA GLN A 104 -7.44 -12.85 8.46
C GLN A 104 -7.12 -13.24 7.00
N LYS A 105 -6.07 -14.04 6.85
CA LYS A 105 -5.94 -15.06 5.78
C LYS A 105 -4.90 -16.10 6.20
N ASN A 106 -5.12 -16.75 7.34
CA ASN A 106 -4.50 -18.04 7.59
C ASN A 106 -5.15 -19.05 6.63
N ASN A 107 -4.50 -19.27 5.48
CA ASN A 107 -4.60 -20.55 4.81
C ASN A 107 -4.06 -21.59 5.80
N GLU A 108 -4.95 -22.33 6.45
CA GLU A 108 -4.62 -23.60 7.08
C GLU A 108 -4.28 -24.63 5.98
N ASP A 109 -3.17 -24.41 5.27
CA ASP A 109 -2.56 -25.44 4.44
C ASP A 109 -1.53 -26.19 5.30
N ASP A 110 -2.01 -27.30 5.83
CA ASP A 110 -1.31 -28.53 6.21
C ASP A 110 0.22 -28.57 6.00
N LEU A 111 0.96 -27.92 6.90
CA LEU A 111 2.43 -28.01 6.99
C LEU A 111 2.91 -29.28 7.74
N SER A 112 2.02 -30.22 8.04
CA SER A 112 2.35 -31.40 8.87
C SER A 112 3.13 -32.50 8.14
N LYS A 113 3.45 -32.34 6.85
CA LYS A 113 4.07 -33.40 6.01
C LYS A 113 5.48 -33.16 5.51
N VAL A 114 6.21 -32.16 6.02
CA VAL A 114 7.60 -31.94 5.58
C VAL A 114 8.57 -32.62 6.55
N LYS A 115 9.17 -33.73 6.10
CA LYS A 115 10.24 -34.43 6.83
C LYS A 115 11.55 -33.67 6.67
N ILE A 116 12.03 -33.04 7.74
CA ILE A 116 13.34 -32.37 7.78
C ILE A 116 14.44 -33.44 7.71
N ILE A 117 15.23 -33.44 6.64
CA ILE A 117 16.24 -34.49 6.36
C ILE A 117 17.62 -34.15 6.95
N SER A 118 17.87 -32.89 7.27
CA SER A 118 19.10 -32.49 7.94
C SER A 118 18.94 -31.12 8.61
N GLN A 119 19.16 -31.08 9.91
CA GLN A 119 19.27 -29.85 10.68
C GLN A 119 20.75 -29.41 10.66
N VAL A 120 21.00 -28.13 10.37
CA VAL A 120 22.36 -27.57 10.36
C VAL A 120 22.91 -27.65 11.80
N PRO A 121 24.14 -28.16 12.02
CA PRO A 121 24.70 -28.24 13.37
C PRO A 121 24.84 -26.83 13.95
N SER A 122 24.38 -26.64 15.17
CA SER A 122 24.46 -25.36 15.87
C SER A 122 25.92 -24.97 16.05
N LEU A 123 26.32 -23.86 15.42
CA LEU A 123 27.60 -23.20 15.62
C LEU A 123 27.69 -22.70 17.07
N GLY A 124 28.22 -23.53 17.96
CA GLY A 124 28.24 -23.22 19.38
C GLY A 124 29.14 -24.14 20.20
N LYS A 125 30.45 -24.03 20.01
CA LYS A 125 31.47 -23.84 21.06
C LYS A 125 32.88 -23.99 20.47
N LYS A 126 33.71 -22.98 20.70
CA LYS A 126 35.14 -22.91 20.36
C LYS A 126 35.85 -24.12 20.97
N ILE A 127 36.50 -24.95 20.16
CA ILE A 127 37.46 -25.94 20.66
C ILE A 127 38.70 -25.15 21.11
N VAL A 128 38.97 -25.16 22.41
CA VAL A 128 40.27 -24.73 22.94
C VAL A 128 41.16 -25.97 22.88
N ILE A 129 42.19 -25.92 22.04
CA ILE A 129 43.28 -26.90 21.99
C ILE A 129 44.27 -26.54 23.12
#